data_AF-A0A2N0ZH05-F1
#
_entry.id   AF-A0A2N0ZH05-F1
#
_cell.length_a   1.000
_cell.length_b   1.000
_cell.length_c   1.000
_cell.angle_alpha   90.00
_cell.angle_beta   90.00
_cell.angle_gamma   90.00
#
_symmetry.space_group_name_H-M   'P 1'
#
loop_
_entity.id
_entity.type
_entity.pdbx_description
1 polymer ?
#
loop_
_entity_poly.entity_id
_entity_poly.type
_entity_poly.pdbx_seq_one_letter_code
_entity_poly.pdbx_strand_id
1 'polypeptide(L)'
;MDFKGMYEAQKAFRSRIDYKGSDRFEKLILALQVEIGECANEWRGFKFWSKNQEPIISKNTCEHCNRYGMKSCCGCEEKLYVNPLLEEYVDGLHFILELGIEIYFEDFEMIYRLAEVDRQRPVTSQFRRIFFLVSMLDKNKSTVTFIELISEYLILGELLEFSFEEIEEAYYQKNAVNHNRQNEGY
;
A
#
# COMPACT_ATOMS: atom_id res chain seq x y z
N MET A 1 7.07 -0.14 13.84
CA MET A 1 6.34 0.73 12.91
C MET A 1 5.70 1.91 13.62
N ASP A 2 6.14 3.13 13.31
CA ASP A 2 5.53 4.37 13.78
C ASP A 2 4.34 4.81 12.89
N PHE A 3 3.14 4.31 13.18
CA PHE A 3 1.94 4.69 12.44
C PHE A 3 1.62 6.17 12.48
N LYS A 4 1.83 6.81 13.63
CA LYS A 4 1.50 8.22 13.82
C LYS A 4 2.44 9.07 12.99
N GLY A 5 3.74 8.77 12.99
CA GLY A 5 4.73 9.41 12.14
C GLY A 5 4.39 9.27 10.66
N MET A 6 4.02 8.06 10.21
CA MET A 6 3.61 7.82 8.84
C MET A 6 2.37 8.63 8.44
N TYR A 7 1.35 8.67 9.31
CA TYR A 7 0.13 9.45 9.08
C TYR A 7 0.39 10.95 8.96
N GLU A 8 1.25 11.52 9.82
CA GLU A 8 1.62 12.93 9.73
C GLU A 8 2.48 13.22 8.49
N ALA A 9 3.38 12.32 8.10
CA ALA A 9 4.11 12.41 6.84
C ALA A 9 3.16 12.40 5.62
N GLN A 10 2.11 11.57 5.66
CA GLN A 10 1.09 11.56 4.61
C GLN A 10 0.31 12.88 4.56
N LYS A 11 -0.07 13.45 5.71
CA LYS A 11 -0.71 14.78 5.77
C LYS A 11 0.19 15.87 5.18
N ALA A 12 1.49 15.83 5.46
CA ALA A 12 2.46 16.75 4.89
C ALA A 12 2.53 16.63 3.37
N PHE A 13 2.58 15.40 2.83
CA PHE A 13 2.51 15.15 1.38
C PHE A 13 1.21 15.67 0.77
N ARG A 14 0.06 15.29 1.34
CA ARG A 14 -1.28 15.70 0.91
C ARG A 14 -1.43 17.21 0.81
N SER A 15 -0.83 17.97 1.74
CA SER A 15 -0.89 19.44 1.74
C SER A 15 -0.30 20.08 0.48
N ARG A 16 0.54 19.33 -0.25
CA ARG A 16 1.18 19.77 -1.50
C ARG A 16 0.36 19.44 -2.74
N ILE A 17 -0.68 18.60 -2.63
CA ILE A 17 -1.55 18.22 -3.74
C ILE A 17 -2.72 19.20 -3.82
N ASP A 18 -2.72 20.07 -4.84
CA ASP A 18 -3.80 21.05 -5.07
C ASP A 18 -5.02 20.44 -5.78
N TYR A 19 -5.57 19.37 -5.23
CA TYR A 19 -6.80 18.76 -5.74
C TYR A 19 -8.01 19.16 -4.90
N LYS A 20 -9.01 19.80 -5.51
CA LYS A 20 -10.22 20.32 -4.81
C LYS A 20 -11.52 19.61 -5.21
N GLY A 21 -11.44 18.52 -5.99
CA GLY A 21 -12.63 17.77 -6.42
C GLY A 21 -13.33 17.09 -5.24
N SER A 22 -14.67 17.10 -5.26
CA SER A 22 -15.51 16.44 -4.25
C SER A 22 -15.49 14.90 -4.34
N ASP A 23 -15.02 14.37 -5.46
CA ASP A 23 -14.81 12.95 -5.78
C ASP A 23 -13.47 12.40 -5.27
N ARG A 24 -12.72 13.18 -4.47
CA ARG A 24 -11.40 12.76 -3.92
C ARG A 24 -11.49 11.42 -3.20
N PHE A 25 -12.49 11.24 -2.35
CA PHE A 25 -12.69 10.00 -1.60
C PHE A 25 -12.93 8.80 -2.54
N GLU A 26 -13.80 8.95 -3.53
CA GLU A 26 -14.10 7.89 -4.53
C GLU A 26 -12.83 7.52 -5.34
N LYS A 27 -12.02 8.53 -5.70
CA LYS A 27 -10.73 8.33 -6.37
C LYS A 27 -9.72 7.58 -5.49
N LEU A 28 -9.68 7.88 -4.18
CA LEU A 28 -8.83 7.17 -3.23
C LEU A 28 -9.27 5.73 -3.03
N ILE A 29 -10.58 5.46 -2.98
CA ILE A 29 -11.12 4.09 -2.95
C ILE A 29 -10.67 3.31 -4.19
N LEU A 30 -10.83 3.90 -5.38
CA LEU A 30 -10.41 3.25 -6.62
C LEU A 30 -8.90 3.02 -6.65
N ALA A 31 -8.10 4.02 -6.29
CA ALA A 31 -6.64 3.91 -6.25
C ALA A 31 -6.20 2.78 -5.30
N LEU A 32 -6.75 2.72 -4.09
CA LEU A 32 -6.47 1.65 -3.15
C LEU A 32 -6.83 0.26 -3.72
N GLN A 33 -7.98 0.12 -4.39
CA GLN A 33 -8.36 -1.16 -5.01
C GLN A 33 -7.39 -1.57 -6.12
N VAL A 34 -6.88 -0.61 -6.90
CA VAL A 34 -5.87 -0.85 -7.94
C VAL A 34 -4.58 -1.34 -7.30
N GLU A 35 -4.03 -0.65 -6.29
CA GLU A 35 -2.77 -1.04 -5.64
C GLU A 35 -2.87 -2.39 -4.91
N ILE A 36 -4.01 -2.70 -4.28
CA ILE A 36 -4.24 -4.03 -3.70
C ILE A 36 -4.24 -5.11 -4.80
N GLY A 37 -4.79 -4.79 -5.97
CA GLY A 37 -4.76 -5.65 -7.14
C GLY A 37 -3.35 -5.85 -7.69
N GLU A 38 -2.53 -4.80 -7.73
CA GLU A 38 -1.12 -4.85 -8.14
C GLU A 38 -0.30 -5.70 -7.15
N CYS A 39 -0.49 -5.49 -5.85
CA CYS A 39 0.11 -6.29 -4.78
C CYS A 39 -0.28 -7.78 -4.90
N ALA A 40 -1.56 -8.09 -5.09
CA ALA A 40 -2.00 -9.47 -5.33
C ALA A 40 -1.37 -10.06 -6.61
N ASN A 41 -1.15 -9.24 -7.63
CA ASN A 41 -0.55 -9.64 -8.89
C ASN A 41 0.95 -9.95 -8.79
N GLU A 42 1.69 -9.22 -7.96
CA GLU A 42 3.09 -9.52 -7.59
C GLU A 42 3.17 -10.70 -6.60
N TRP A 43 2.16 -10.93 -5.74
CA TRP A 43 2.08 -12.10 -4.85
C TRP A 43 1.80 -13.40 -5.62
N ARG A 44 0.99 -13.36 -6.67
CA ARG A 44 0.74 -14.45 -7.65
C ARG A 44 0.05 -15.72 -7.15
N GLY A 45 -0.16 -15.91 -5.86
CA GLY A 45 -0.79 -17.13 -5.32
C GLY A 45 -2.25 -17.36 -5.75
N PHE A 46 -2.95 -16.35 -6.28
CA PHE A 46 -4.29 -16.54 -6.86
C PHE A 46 -4.26 -17.16 -8.28
N LYS A 47 -3.10 -17.17 -8.95
CA LYS A 47 -2.95 -17.58 -10.35
C LYS A 47 -2.89 -19.11 -10.45
N PHE A 48 -3.96 -19.79 -10.05
CA PHE A 48 -4.04 -21.26 -9.97
C PHE A 48 -3.81 -21.98 -11.32
N TRP A 49 -3.95 -21.25 -12.44
CA TRP A 49 -3.66 -21.73 -13.79
C TRP A 49 -2.18 -21.58 -14.19
N SER A 50 -1.38 -20.89 -13.38
CA SER A 50 0.04 -20.65 -13.63
C SER A 50 0.89 -21.79 -13.05
N LYS A 51 1.92 -22.19 -13.81
CA LYS A 51 2.97 -23.11 -13.33
C LYS A 51 3.92 -22.47 -12.31
N ASN A 52 3.96 -21.13 -12.27
CA ASN A 52 4.74 -20.37 -11.31
C ASN A 52 3.81 -19.44 -10.53
N GLN A 53 3.61 -19.71 -9.26
CA GLN A 53 2.81 -18.92 -8.33
C GLN A 53 3.68 -18.25 -7.25
N GLU A 54 5.00 -18.34 -7.39
CA GLU A 54 5.95 -17.73 -6.46
C GLU A 54 5.84 -16.19 -6.52
N PRO A 55 5.86 -15.51 -5.37
CA PRO A 55 5.82 -14.05 -5.33
C PRO A 55 7.03 -13.41 -6.04
N ILE A 56 6.81 -12.25 -6.66
CA ILE A 56 7.87 -11.46 -7.27
C ILE A 56 8.43 -10.50 -6.23
N ILE A 57 9.44 -10.97 -5.50
CA ILE A 57 10.12 -10.22 -4.43
C ILE A 57 11.44 -9.58 -4.87
N SER A 58 11.82 -9.78 -6.14
CA SER A 58 13.00 -9.18 -6.74
C SER A 58 12.79 -8.90 -8.22
N LYS A 59 13.07 -7.66 -8.63
CA LYS A 59 13.28 -7.30 -10.05
C LYS A 59 14.58 -6.53 -10.15
N ASN A 60 15.33 -6.83 -11.21
CA ASN A 60 16.45 -5.98 -11.62
C ASN A 60 15.86 -4.81 -12.43
N THR A 61 15.65 -3.66 -11.81
CA THR A 61 15.28 -2.42 -12.51
C THR A 61 16.37 -1.38 -12.29
N CYS A 62 16.78 -0.65 -13.33
CA CYS A 62 17.76 0.43 -13.16
C CYS A 62 17.07 1.71 -12.69
N GLU A 63 17.81 2.61 -12.03
CA GLU A 63 17.29 3.87 -11.46
C GLU A 63 16.57 4.71 -12.52
N HIS A 64 17.14 4.77 -13.72
CA HIS A 64 16.52 5.38 -14.89
C HIS A 64 15.16 4.75 -15.24
N CYS A 65 15.04 3.42 -15.29
CA CYS A 65 13.78 2.75 -15.63
C CYS A 65 12.71 2.90 -14.55
N ASN A 66 13.11 2.90 -13.27
CA ASN A 66 12.18 3.08 -12.15
C ASN A 66 11.58 4.49 -12.14
N ARG A 67 12.37 5.53 -12.44
CA ARG A 67 11.87 6.91 -12.57
C ARG A 67 10.72 7.04 -13.58
N TYR A 68 10.74 6.24 -14.64
CA TYR A 68 9.70 6.24 -15.69
C TYR A 68 8.58 5.20 -15.50
N GLY A 69 8.53 4.52 -14.34
CA GLY A 69 7.48 3.52 -14.06
C GLY A 69 7.55 2.26 -14.94
N MET A 70 8.74 1.92 -15.46
CA MET A 70 8.90 0.73 -16.30
C MET A 70 9.00 -0.55 -15.46
N LYS A 71 8.23 -1.59 -15.83
CA LYS A 71 8.20 -2.90 -15.14
C LYS A 71 9.46 -3.78 -15.37
N SER A 72 10.43 -3.34 -16.19
CA SER A 72 11.71 -4.03 -16.44
C SER A 72 12.81 -3.07 -16.96
N CYS A 73 14.08 -3.37 -16.64
CA CYS A 73 15.25 -2.61 -17.12
C CYS A 73 15.42 -2.70 -18.66
N CYS A 74 15.64 -1.56 -19.33
CA CYS A 74 15.90 -1.49 -20.78
C CYS A 74 17.35 -1.80 -21.20
N GLY A 75 18.17 -2.34 -20.29
CA GLY A 75 19.59 -2.67 -20.53
C GLY A 75 20.61 -1.70 -19.91
N CYS A 76 20.22 -0.95 -18.87
CA CYS A 76 21.13 -0.09 -18.10
C CYS A 76 22.04 -0.91 -17.17
N GLU A 77 23.28 -0.46 -16.98
CA GLU A 77 24.34 -1.20 -16.27
C GLU A 77 24.14 -1.25 -14.74
N GLU A 78 23.44 -0.30 -14.15
CA GLU A 78 23.14 -0.25 -12.72
C GLU A 78 21.80 -0.93 -12.43
N LYS A 79 21.83 -2.16 -11.91
CA LYS A 79 20.63 -2.86 -11.45
C LYS A 79 20.36 -2.47 -10.00
N LEU A 80 19.24 -1.79 -9.73
CA LEU A 80 18.69 -1.76 -8.38
C LEU A 80 17.90 -3.04 -8.15
N TYR A 81 18.14 -3.62 -6.99
CA TYR A 81 17.29 -4.64 -6.42
C TYR A 81 16.09 -3.92 -5.81
N VAL A 82 14.93 -4.11 -6.41
CA VAL A 82 13.65 -3.67 -5.84
C VAL A 82 12.86 -4.90 -5.42
N ASN A 83 12.03 -4.78 -4.40
CA ASN A 83 11.03 -5.78 -4.01
C ASN A 83 9.65 -5.29 -4.47
N PRO A 84 9.18 -5.68 -5.67
CA PRO A 84 7.93 -5.16 -6.23
C PRO A 84 6.73 -5.46 -5.34
N LEU A 85 6.68 -6.64 -4.72
CA LEU A 85 5.60 -6.95 -3.80
C LEU A 85 5.52 -5.98 -2.63
N LEU A 86 6.67 -5.61 -2.04
CA LEU A 86 6.73 -4.62 -0.96
C LEU A 86 6.38 -3.22 -1.47
N GLU A 87 6.82 -2.85 -2.67
CA GLU A 87 6.47 -1.56 -3.29
C GLU A 87 4.95 -1.40 -3.46
N GLU A 88 4.28 -2.39 -4.08
CA GLU A 88 2.82 -2.36 -4.28
C GLU A 88 2.06 -2.43 -2.93
N TYR A 89 2.59 -3.19 -1.95
CA TYR A 89 2.03 -3.21 -0.60
C TYR A 89 2.08 -1.82 0.06
N VAL A 90 3.20 -1.12 -0.05
CA VAL A 90 3.38 0.23 0.50
C VAL A 90 2.55 1.26 -0.25
N ASP A 91 2.35 1.11 -1.55
CA ASP A 91 1.45 1.98 -2.33
C ASP A 91 0.01 1.87 -1.84
N GLY A 92 -0.47 0.66 -1.56
CA GLY A 92 -1.78 0.49 -0.89
C GLY A 92 -1.81 1.10 0.53
N LEU A 93 -0.72 1.01 1.30
CA LEU A 93 -0.63 1.62 2.63
C LEU A 93 -0.73 3.16 2.58
N HIS A 94 -0.10 3.81 1.60
CA HIS A 94 -0.24 5.24 1.37
C HIS A 94 -1.70 5.64 1.17
N PHE A 95 -2.45 4.89 0.34
CA PHE A 95 -3.86 5.19 0.10
C PHE A 95 -4.76 4.89 1.30
N ILE A 96 -4.45 3.87 2.11
CA ILE A 96 -5.13 3.65 3.39
C ILE A 96 -4.93 4.86 4.31
N LEU A 97 -3.70 5.37 4.45
CA LEU A 97 -3.44 6.55 5.28
C LEU A 97 -4.18 7.79 4.75
N GLU A 98 -4.23 7.99 3.42
CA GLU A 98 -5.04 9.06 2.81
C GLU A 98 -6.53 8.94 3.11
N LEU A 99 -7.10 7.74 3.07
CA LEU A 99 -8.49 7.52 3.45
C LEU A 99 -8.73 7.81 4.94
N GLY A 100 -7.77 7.47 5.81
CA GLY A 100 -7.78 7.85 7.22
C GLY A 100 -7.88 9.36 7.40
N ILE A 101 -7.11 10.13 6.61
CA ILE A 101 -7.16 11.60 6.61
C ILE A 101 -8.51 12.10 6.10
N GLU A 102 -9.06 11.52 5.02
CA GLU A 102 -10.38 11.91 4.50
C GLU A 102 -11.52 11.75 5.51
N ILE A 103 -11.46 10.72 6.36
CA ILE A 103 -12.48 10.45 7.37
C ILE A 103 -12.16 11.08 8.74
N TYR A 104 -11.12 11.92 8.82
CA TYR A 104 -10.68 12.58 10.05
C TYR A 104 -10.34 11.60 11.19
N PHE A 105 -9.66 10.50 10.85
CA PHE A 105 -9.21 9.52 11.84
C PHE A 105 -8.05 10.06 12.68
N GLU A 106 -8.14 9.94 14.01
CA GLU A 106 -7.07 10.38 14.94
C GLU A 106 -6.79 9.39 16.09
N ASP A 107 -7.52 8.26 16.18
CA ASP A 107 -7.41 7.31 17.30
C ASP A 107 -6.47 6.13 17.00
N PHE A 108 -5.17 6.41 16.97
CA PHE A 108 -4.15 5.41 16.66
C PHE A 108 -4.01 4.30 17.71
N GLU A 109 -4.46 4.54 18.95
CA GLU A 109 -4.38 3.56 20.04
C GLU A 109 -5.26 2.33 19.79
N MET A 110 -6.32 2.47 18.99
CA MET A 110 -7.17 1.34 18.60
C MET A 110 -6.50 0.38 17.60
N ILE A 111 -5.59 0.89 16.75
CA ILE A 111 -4.90 0.07 15.74
C ILE A 111 -4.05 -1.01 16.42
N TYR A 112 -3.34 -0.65 17.50
CA TYR A 112 -2.47 -1.57 18.22
C TYR A 112 -3.19 -2.65 19.02
N ARG A 113 -4.51 -2.54 19.23
CA ARG A 113 -5.29 -3.45 20.09
C ARG A 113 -5.94 -4.63 19.35
N LEU A 114 -5.96 -4.62 18.01
CA LEU A 114 -6.74 -5.57 17.21
C LEU A 114 -5.89 -6.69 16.58
N ALA A 115 -4.59 -6.72 16.84
CA ALA A 115 -3.67 -7.64 16.20
C ALA A 115 -3.59 -8.98 16.96
N GLU A 116 -4.55 -9.87 16.74
CA GLU A 116 -4.26 -11.31 16.80
C GLU A 116 -4.13 -11.83 15.37
N VAL A 117 -2.90 -12.22 15.00
CA VAL A 117 -2.58 -12.71 13.66
C VAL A 117 -2.88 -14.20 13.61
N ASP A 118 -3.97 -14.58 12.96
CA ASP A 118 -4.20 -15.98 12.59
C ASP A 118 -3.34 -16.35 11.37
N ARG A 119 -2.12 -16.84 11.65
CA ARG A 119 -1.16 -17.27 10.62
C ARG A 119 -1.63 -18.47 9.80
N GLN A 120 -2.74 -19.13 10.17
CA GLN A 120 -3.31 -20.23 9.39
C GLN A 120 -4.28 -19.73 8.31
N ARG A 121 -4.65 -18.44 8.33
CA ARG A 121 -5.55 -17.87 7.34
C ARG A 121 -4.86 -17.83 5.95
N PRO A 122 -5.50 -18.38 4.90
CA PRO A 122 -4.96 -18.27 3.54
C PRO A 122 -4.86 -16.83 3.06
N VAL A 123 -3.74 -16.47 2.42
CA VAL A 123 -3.51 -15.11 1.86
C VAL A 123 -4.62 -14.69 0.89
N THR A 124 -5.16 -15.61 0.07
CA THR A 124 -6.32 -15.34 -0.80
C THR A 124 -7.53 -14.85 0.00
N SER A 125 -7.79 -15.43 1.17
CA SER A 125 -8.88 -15.00 2.05
C SER A 125 -8.61 -13.63 2.64
N GLN A 126 -7.34 -13.32 2.93
CA GLN A 126 -6.92 -12.00 3.42
C GLN A 126 -7.17 -10.89 2.39
N PHE A 127 -6.73 -11.07 1.14
CA PHE A 127 -7.03 -10.13 0.06
C PHE A 127 -8.55 -9.91 -0.11
N ARG A 128 -9.34 -10.99 -0.11
CA ARG A 128 -10.81 -10.89 -0.22
C ARG A 128 -11.43 -10.10 0.93
N ARG A 129 -10.96 -10.30 2.16
CA ARG A 129 -11.40 -9.55 3.35
C ARG A 129 -11.10 -8.06 3.21
N ILE A 130 -9.90 -7.71 2.76
CA ILE A 130 -9.50 -6.33 2.51
C ILE A 130 -10.39 -5.70 1.41
N PHE A 131 -10.58 -6.35 0.25
CA PHE A 131 -11.48 -5.84 -0.80
C PHE A 131 -12.93 -5.60 -0.32
N PHE A 132 -13.44 -6.52 0.51
CA PHE A 132 -14.74 -6.35 1.15
C PHE A 132 -14.76 -5.12 2.05
N LEU A 133 -13.74 -4.93 2.90
CA LEU A 133 -13.65 -3.78 3.82
C LEU A 133 -13.50 -2.45 3.09
N VAL A 134 -12.74 -2.39 2.00
CA VAL A 134 -12.66 -1.20 1.15
C VAL A 134 -14.04 -0.85 0.57
N SER A 135 -14.79 -1.85 0.10
CA SER A 135 -16.15 -1.66 -0.41
C SER A 135 -17.15 -1.25 0.68
N MET A 136 -16.94 -1.69 1.91
CA MET A 136 -17.75 -1.28 3.07
C MET A 136 -17.44 0.16 3.48
N LEU A 137 -16.16 0.52 3.52
CA LEU A 137 -15.70 1.86 3.84
C LEU A 137 -16.21 2.87 2.82
N ASP A 138 -16.24 2.49 1.54
CA ASP A 138 -16.84 3.31 0.47
C ASP A 138 -18.31 3.67 0.76
N LYS A 139 -19.09 2.69 1.22
CA LYS A 139 -20.51 2.86 1.51
C LYS A 139 -20.80 3.66 2.78
N ASN A 140 -20.00 3.52 3.83
CA ASN A 140 -20.38 4.00 5.17
C ASN A 140 -19.38 4.96 5.82
N LYS A 141 -18.16 5.12 5.26
CA LYS A 141 -17.07 5.96 5.79
C LYS A 141 -16.82 5.81 7.30
N SER A 142 -17.06 4.60 7.81
CA SER A 142 -17.02 4.31 9.24
C SER A 142 -15.58 4.20 9.74
N THR A 143 -15.27 4.92 10.83
CA THR A 143 -14.00 4.78 11.55
C THR A 143 -13.76 3.34 12.01
N VAL A 144 -14.80 2.61 12.42
CA VAL A 144 -14.65 1.20 12.81
C VAL A 144 -14.24 0.34 11.61
N THR A 145 -14.86 0.56 10.45
CA THR A 145 -14.50 -0.14 9.21
C THR A 145 -13.09 0.22 8.76
N PHE A 146 -12.66 1.47 8.95
CA PHE A 146 -11.29 1.89 8.67
C PHE A 146 -10.28 1.19 9.58
N ILE A 147 -10.55 1.12 10.88
CA ILE A 147 -9.70 0.41 11.85
C ILE A 147 -9.61 -1.08 11.50
N GLU A 148 -10.72 -1.72 11.13
CA GLU A 148 -10.70 -3.11 10.63
C GLU A 148 -9.87 -3.24 9.34
N LEU A 149 -10.02 -2.31 8.40
CA LEU A 149 -9.28 -2.30 7.13
C LEU A 149 -7.77 -2.23 7.36
N ILE A 150 -7.30 -1.25 8.15
CA ILE A 150 -5.86 -1.09 8.38
C ILE A 150 -5.30 -2.28 9.17
N SER A 151 -6.04 -2.83 10.14
CA SER A 151 -5.61 -4.01 10.90
C SER A 151 -5.45 -5.23 9.98
N GLU A 152 -6.43 -5.48 9.11
CA GLU A 152 -6.39 -6.58 8.15
C GLU A 152 -5.28 -6.36 7.09
N TYR A 153 -4.98 -5.11 6.74
CA TYR A 153 -3.87 -4.78 5.84
C TYR A 153 -2.50 -5.07 6.46
N LEU A 154 -2.34 -4.90 7.77
CA LEU A 154 -1.11 -5.24 8.47
C LEU A 154 -0.92 -6.74 8.62
N ILE A 155 -2.00 -7.46 8.92
CA ILE A 155 -2.01 -8.91 8.91
C ILE A 155 -1.57 -9.43 7.54
N LEU A 156 -2.00 -8.79 6.44
CA LEU A 156 -1.51 -9.13 5.11
C LEU A 156 0.01 -8.94 5.00
N GLY A 157 0.57 -7.83 5.50
CA GLY A 157 2.02 -7.60 5.49
C GLY A 157 2.80 -8.71 6.18
N GLU A 158 2.36 -9.13 7.37
CA GLU A 158 2.97 -10.26 8.08
C GLU A 158 2.82 -11.59 7.32
N LEU A 159 1.65 -11.85 6.71
CA LEU A 159 1.43 -13.06 5.90
C LEU A 159 2.23 -13.08 4.60
N LEU A 160 2.65 -11.91 4.11
CA LEU A 160 3.59 -11.75 2.99
C LEU A 160 5.06 -11.73 3.45
N GLU A 161 5.30 -12.04 4.73
CA GLU A 161 6.62 -12.15 5.36
C GLU A 161 7.41 -10.82 5.43
N PHE A 162 6.70 -9.69 5.44
CA PHE A 162 7.31 -8.38 5.66
C PHE A 162 7.44 -8.07 7.15
N SER A 163 8.62 -7.60 7.54
CA SER A 163 8.82 -6.99 8.86
C SER A 163 8.23 -5.59 8.92
N PHE A 164 7.87 -5.16 10.12
CA PHE A 164 7.41 -3.79 10.34
C PHE A 164 8.47 -2.74 10.03
N GLU A 165 9.75 -3.08 10.20
CA GLU A 165 10.89 -2.25 9.84
C GLU A 165 10.99 -2.07 8.31
N GLU A 166 10.85 -3.15 7.53
CA GLU A 166 10.85 -3.09 6.06
C GLU A 166 9.68 -2.26 5.51
N ILE A 167 8.47 -2.44 6.07
CA ILE A 167 7.30 -1.66 5.67
C ILE A 167 7.52 -0.17 5.95
N GLU A 168 8.02 0.16 7.15
CA GLU A 168 8.26 1.55 7.55
C GLU A 168 9.32 2.22 6.68
N GLU A 169 10.44 1.54 6.42
CA GLU A 169 11.51 2.06 5.57
C GLU A 169 11.02 2.30 4.14
N ALA A 170 10.37 1.30 3.53
CA ALA A 170 9.87 1.40 2.17
C ALA A 170 8.79 2.50 2.03
N TYR A 171 7.94 2.67 3.04
CA TYR A 171 7.00 3.78 3.11
C TYR A 171 7.69 5.15 3.06
N TYR A 172 8.67 5.40 3.92
CA TYR A 172 9.35 6.70 3.93
C TYR A 172 10.17 6.94 2.66
N GLN A 173 10.78 5.91 2.09
CA GLN A 173 11.46 6.00 0.79
C GLN A 173 10.46 6.41 -0.32
N LYS A 174 9.30 5.75 -0.39
CA LYS A 174 8.27 6.07 -1.39
C LYS A 174 7.66 7.45 -1.17
N ASN A 175 7.40 7.83 0.08
CA ASN A 175 6.95 9.17 0.46
C ASN A 175 7.94 10.26 -0.04
N ALA A 176 9.24 10.06 0.17
CA ALA A 176 10.28 10.99 -0.29
C ALA A 176 10.33 11.09 -1.82
N VAL A 177 10.23 9.96 -2.55
CA VAL A 177 10.14 9.95 -4.01
C VAL A 177 8.90 10.71 -4.51
N ASN A 178 7.75 10.51 -3.87
CA ASN A 178 6.51 11.21 -4.23
C ASN A 178 6.63 12.72 -4.01
N HIS A 179 7.27 13.16 -2.91
CA HIS A 179 7.59 14.56 -2.68
C HIS A 179 8.50 15.17 -3.76
N ASN A 180 9.45 14.39 -4.28
CA ASN A 180 10.31 14.82 -5.39
C ASN A 180 9.53 14.89 -6.71
N ARG A 181 8.69 13.91 -7.02
CA ARG A 181 7.81 13.92 -8.22
C ARG A 181 6.89 15.15 -8.25
N GLN A 182 6.35 15.56 -7.10
CA GLN A 182 5.54 16.79 -7.00
C GLN A 182 6.37 18.08 -7.22
N ASN A 183 7.66 18.10 -6.91
CA ASN A 183 8.54 19.24 -7.27
C ASN A 183 8.79 19.33 -8.78
N GLU A 184 8.77 18.19 -9.47
CA GLU A 184 9.05 18.06 -10.91
C GLU A 184 7.80 18.25 -11.79
N GLY A 185 6.62 18.50 -11.19
CA GLY A 185 5.39 18.83 -11.91
C GLY A 185 4.56 17.64 -12.38
N TYR A 186 4.72 16.48 -11.73
CA TYR A 186 3.85 15.31 -11.93
C TYR A 186 2.48 15.49 -11.27
#